data_AF-A0A8T5HQY5-F1
#
_entry.id   AF-A0A8T5HQY5-F1
#
_cell.length_a   1.000
_cell.length_b   1.000
_cell.length_c   1.000
_cell.angle_alpha   90.00
_cell.angle_beta   90.00
_cell.angle_gamma   90.00
#
_symmetry.space_group_name_H-M   'P 1'
#
loop_
_entity.id
_entity.type
_entity.pdbx_description
1 polymer ?
#
loop_
_entity_poly.entity_id
_entity_poly.type
_entity_poly.pdbx_seq_one_letter_code
_entity_poly.pdbx_strand_id
1 'polypeptide(L)'
;MGSSDVSLISVHPFFRRFVFSIIQNIRSANLNYEKRDVIHADLVPKVSERVMMASMAERPLLIDKREEVVDVAPKRDGFESMRMSELIAPIEKPIARRMPIVPRAHIETVNPPIRLSPVVESGAVTIDTDGYGKIAPLLGDPSVSSIDCKGAEKSITVIRAGQRQTTRVALSEKEIGDILGKVADEAHIPLLEGVFRASISEFSVNAVISKTIGSRFLIRKVTAYNLLE
;
A
#
# COMPACT_ATOMS: atom_id res chain seq x y z
N MET A 1 -36.20 -30.23 -1.62
CA MET A 1 -34.81 -30.53 -1.26
C MET A 1 -34.65 -30.20 0.22
N GLY A 2 -34.46 -31.23 1.06
CA GLY A 2 -34.52 -31.12 2.53
C GLY A 2 -33.20 -30.66 3.16
N SER A 3 -33.30 -29.91 4.25
CA SER A 3 -32.18 -29.27 4.97
C SER A 3 -31.46 -30.19 5.97
N SER A 4 -31.46 -31.51 5.76
CA SER A 4 -31.05 -32.50 6.76
C SER A 4 -29.59 -32.96 6.65
N ASP A 5 -28.83 -32.52 5.64
CA ASP A 5 -27.51 -33.10 5.34
C ASP A 5 -26.30 -32.29 5.85
N VAL A 6 -26.51 -31.23 6.66
CA VAL A 6 -25.42 -30.30 7.03
C VAL A 6 -24.65 -30.73 8.31
N SER A 7 -24.98 -31.83 8.98
CA SER A 7 -24.45 -32.13 10.33
C SER A 7 -23.65 -33.43 10.50
N LEU A 8 -23.14 -34.05 9.44
CA LEU A 8 -22.31 -35.27 9.58
C LEU A 8 -20.79 -35.03 9.57
N ILE A 9 -20.32 -33.89 9.09
CA ILE A 9 -18.87 -33.60 9.05
C ILE A 9 -18.32 -33.24 10.45
N SER A 10 -19.19 -32.86 11.40
CA SER A 10 -18.81 -32.38 12.73
C SER A 10 -18.52 -33.48 13.78
N VAL A 11 -18.76 -34.76 13.47
CA VAL A 11 -18.62 -35.85 14.48
C VAL A 11 -17.25 -36.54 14.42
N HIS A 12 -16.47 -36.35 13.34
CA HIS A 12 -15.19 -37.05 13.24
C HIS A 12 -14.18 -36.50 14.29
N PRO A 13 -13.55 -37.37 15.10
CA PRO A 13 -12.65 -36.94 16.19
C PRO A 13 -11.46 -36.11 15.70
N PHE A 14 -11.05 -36.28 14.44
CA PHE A 14 -10.06 -35.43 13.79
C PHE A 14 -10.51 -33.96 13.72
N PHE A 15 -11.69 -33.67 13.18
CA PHE A 15 -12.16 -32.29 13.02
C PHE A 15 -12.33 -31.61 14.37
N ARG A 16 -12.80 -32.35 15.39
CA ARG A 16 -12.85 -31.83 16.76
C ARG A 16 -11.47 -31.43 17.26
N ARG A 17 -10.45 -32.29 17.12
CA ARG A 17 -9.08 -31.98 17.54
C ARG A 17 -8.48 -30.83 16.75
N PHE A 18 -8.67 -30.83 15.44
CA PHE A 18 -8.19 -29.77 14.55
C PHE A 18 -8.78 -28.39 14.90
N VAL A 19 -10.12 -28.32 15.05
CA VAL A 19 -10.81 -27.08 15.45
C VAL A 19 -10.36 -26.62 16.83
N PHE A 20 -10.22 -27.54 17.80
CA PHE A 20 -9.69 -27.20 19.12
C PHE A 20 -8.26 -26.66 19.07
N SER A 21 -7.38 -27.26 18.26
CA SER A 21 -6.00 -26.79 18.07
C SER A 21 -5.96 -25.40 17.43
N ILE A 22 -6.83 -25.10 16.46
CA ILE A 22 -6.97 -23.75 15.89
C ILE A 22 -7.41 -22.75 16.95
N ILE A 23 -8.46 -23.05 17.71
CA ILE A 23 -8.98 -22.16 18.76
C ILE A 23 -7.91 -21.91 19.83
N GLN A 24 -7.18 -22.95 20.23
CA GLN A 24 -6.13 -22.84 21.23
C GLN A 24 -4.96 -21.99 20.72
N ASN A 25 -4.57 -22.14 19.46
CA ASN A 25 -3.51 -21.33 18.83
C ASN A 25 -3.93 -19.85 18.71
N ILE A 26 -5.17 -19.57 18.33
CA ILE A 26 -5.73 -18.21 18.27
C ILE A 26 -5.73 -17.56 19.67
N ARG A 27 -6.09 -18.32 20.71
CA ARG A 27 -6.04 -17.84 22.11
C ARG A 27 -4.62 -17.59 22.60
N SER A 28 -3.65 -18.47 22.27
CA SER A 28 -2.26 -18.31 22.69
C SER A 28 -1.55 -17.16 21.97
N ALA A 29 -2.00 -16.80 20.77
CA ALA A 29 -1.43 -15.70 20.01
C ALA A 29 -1.69 -14.31 20.63
N ASN A 30 -2.34 -14.22 21.81
CA ASN A 30 -2.66 -12.96 22.49
C ASN A 30 -3.11 -11.90 21.48
N LEU A 31 -4.08 -12.25 20.63
CA LEU A 31 -4.70 -11.27 19.76
C LEU A 31 -5.24 -10.19 20.69
N ASN A 32 -4.51 -9.08 20.74
CA ASN A 32 -4.90 -7.92 21.51
C ASN A 32 -6.11 -7.39 20.75
N TYR A 33 -7.30 -7.86 21.17
CA TYR A 33 -8.54 -7.25 20.77
C TYR A 33 -8.48 -5.86 21.37
N GLU A 34 -7.89 -4.93 20.61
CA GLU A 34 -8.00 -3.52 20.88
C GLU A 34 -9.47 -3.29 21.15
N LYS A 35 -9.79 -2.91 22.37
CA LYS A 35 -11.15 -2.69 22.82
C LYS A 35 -11.67 -1.57 21.93
N ARG A 36 -12.31 -1.94 20.82
CA ARG A 36 -12.95 -0.98 19.94
C ARG A 36 -14.02 -0.36 20.81
N ASP A 37 -13.82 0.89 21.18
CA ASP A 37 -14.88 1.69 21.79
C ASP A 37 -15.98 1.79 20.74
N VAL A 38 -16.91 0.84 20.80
CA VAL A 38 -18.11 0.85 19.99
C VAL A 38 -18.91 2.01 20.55
N ILE A 39 -18.88 3.13 19.83
CA ILE A 39 -19.81 4.23 20.08
C ILE A 39 -21.19 3.60 19.93
N HIS A 40 -21.94 3.48 21.04
CA HIS A 40 -23.29 2.98 21.03
C HIS A 40 -24.08 3.73 19.94
N ALA A 41 -24.90 3.02 19.16
CA ALA A 41 -25.65 3.61 18.06
C ALA A 41 -26.49 4.84 18.49
N ASP A 42 -26.86 4.89 19.78
CA ASP A 42 -27.60 5.98 20.41
C ASP A 42 -26.77 7.25 20.66
N LEU A 43 -25.44 7.13 20.68
CA LEU A 43 -24.47 8.24 20.86
C LEU A 43 -23.92 8.76 19.53
N VAL A 44 -24.26 8.11 18.40
CA VAL A 44 -24.04 8.73 17.10
C VAL A 44 -25.00 9.92 17.03
N PRO A 45 -24.49 11.17 17.00
CA PRO A 45 -25.38 12.32 16.89
C PRO A 45 -26.28 12.05 15.69
N LYS A 46 -27.60 12.12 15.89
CA LYS A 46 -28.57 12.05 14.80
C LYS A 46 -28.24 13.19 13.85
N VAL A 47 -27.32 12.93 12.92
CA VAL A 47 -26.98 13.85 11.85
C VAL A 47 -28.31 14.02 11.15
N SER A 48 -28.93 15.18 11.38
CA SER A 48 -30.34 15.37 11.05
C SER A 48 -30.55 14.96 9.61
N GLU A 49 -31.62 14.23 9.34
CA GLU A 49 -32.02 13.79 8.00
C GLU A 49 -31.89 14.92 6.95
N ARG A 50 -32.08 16.17 7.38
CA ARG A 50 -31.85 17.39 6.58
C ARG A 50 -30.42 17.56 6.05
N VAL A 51 -29.39 17.18 6.80
CA VAL A 51 -27.98 17.25 6.36
C VAL A 51 -27.68 16.16 5.34
N MET A 52 -28.25 14.96 5.51
CA MET A 52 -28.14 13.90 4.49
C MET A 52 -28.91 14.27 3.21
N MET A 53 -30.11 14.85 3.33
CA MET A 53 -30.87 15.35 2.19
C MET A 53 -30.16 16.53 1.49
N ALA A 54 -29.48 17.42 2.23
CA ALA A 54 -28.70 18.51 1.63
C ALA A 54 -27.45 18.00 0.90
N SER A 55 -26.87 16.88 1.32
CA SER A 55 -25.72 16.26 0.65
C SER A 55 -26.11 15.37 -0.54
N MET A 56 -27.34 14.84 -0.56
CA MET A 56 -27.87 13.99 -1.64
C MET A 56 -28.80 14.72 -2.61
N ALA A 57 -29.15 15.98 -2.34
CA ALA A 57 -29.70 16.87 -3.35
C ALA A 57 -28.59 17.13 -4.38
N GLU A 58 -28.46 16.19 -5.31
CA GLU A 58 -27.69 16.30 -6.53
C GLU A 58 -27.95 17.68 -7.11
N ARG A 59 -26.89 18.47 -7.28
CA ARG A 59 -26.97 19.69 -8.09
C ARG A 59 -27.57 19.26 -9.43
N PRO A 60 -28.77 19.72 -9.81
CA PRO A 60 -29.34 19.33 -11.07
C PRO A 60 -28.36 19.75 -12.14
N LEU A 61 -27.82 18.75 -12.85
CA LEU A 61 -27.09 19.00 -14.09
C LEU A 61 -28.10 19.69 -15.00
N LEU A 62 -27.93 21.00 -15.16
CA LEU A 62 -28.60 21.78 -16.18
C LEU A 62 -28.20 21.16 -17.52
N ILE A 63 -29.04 20.23 -17.99
CA ILE A 63 -29.02 19.76 -19.37
C ILE A 63 -29.56 20.93 -20.18
N ASP A 64 -28.64 21.64 -20.83
CA ASP A 64 -28.92 22.63 -21.86
C ASP A 64 -29.79 22.01 -22.94
N LYS A 65 -31.10 22.28 -22.86
CA LYS A 65 -31.97 22.20 -24.02
C LYS A 65 -31.58 23.34 -24.95
N ARG A 66 -30.93 22.94 -26.05
CA ARG A 66 -30.65 23.75 -27.23
C ARG A 66 -31.99 24.10 -27.90
N GLU A 67 -32.67 25.11 -27.39
CA GLU A 67 -33.73 25.83 -28.10
C GLU A 67 -33.19 27.17 -28.60
N GLU A 68 -33.74 27.60 -29.73
CA GLU A 68 -33.19 28.60 -30.64
C GLU A 68 -33.17 30.02 -30.07
N VAL A 69 -32.04 30.70 -30.34
CA VAL A 69 -31.85 32.12 -30.66
C VAL A 69 -32.96 33.09 -30.24
N VAL A 70 -32.69 33.83 -29.16
CA VAL A 70 -33.00 35.28 -29.11
C VAL A 70 -31.83 35.98 -28.43
N ASP A 71 -31.17 36.88 -29.17
CA ASP A 71 -30.09 37.75 -28.68
C ASP A 71 -30.60 38.68 -27.59
N VAL A 72 -30.49 38.26 -26.33
CA VAL A 72 -30.68 39.14 -25.16
C VAL A 72 -29.32 39.36 -24.53
N ALA A 73 -28.82 40.57 -24.68
CA ALA A 73 -27.53 41.01 -24.14
C ALA A 73 -27.48 40.78 -22.61
N PRO A 74 -26.50 40.02 -22.10
CA PRO A 74 -26.39 39.78 -20.66
C PRO A 74 -25.91 41.07 -19.96
N LYS A 75 -26.74 41.59 -19.05
CA LYS A 75 -26.32 42.57 -18.05
C LYS A 75 -25.26 41.91 -17.16
N ARG A 76 -24.05 42.44 -17.22
CA ARG A 76 -22.92 42.04 -16.37
C ARG A 76 -23.14 42.60 -14.98
N ASP A 77 -23.74 41.81 -14.10
CA ASP A 77 -23.66 42.08 -12.67
C ASP A 77 -22.24 41.71 -12.21
N GLY A 78 -21.45 42.73 -11.92
CA GLY A 78 -20.06 42.63 -11.52
C GLY A 78 -19.93 41.97 -10.16
N PHE A 79 -19.59 40.68 -10.17
CA PHE A 79 -18.98 40.06 -8.99
C PHE A 79 -17.54 40.55 -8.89
N GLU A 80 -17.30 41.46 -7.95
CA GLU A 80 -15.95 41.84 -7.55
C GLU A 80 -15.24 40.59 -7.01
N SER A 81 -14.26 40.11 -7.77
CA SER A 81 -13.35 39.05 -7.36
C SER A 81 -12.61 39.50 -6.11
N MET A 82 -13.02 38.99 -4.95
CA MET A 82 -12.27 39.17 -3.71
C MET A 82 -10.84 38.65 -3.92
N ARG A 83 -9.86 39.55 -3.78
CA ARG A 83 -8.44 39.24 -3.96
C ARG A 83 -7.99 38.28 -2.86
N MET A 84 -7.94 37.00 -3.23
CA MET A 84 -7.54 35.88 -2.38
C MET A 84 -6.12 36.02 -1.77
N SER A 85 -5.33 36.99 -2.24
CA SER A 85 -4.03 37.37 -1.69
C SER A 85 -4.08 38.07 -0.34
N GLU A 86 -5.23 38.60 0.09
CA GLU A 86 -5.35 39.33 1.37
C GLU A 86 -5.71 38.42 2.57
N LEU A 87 -6.03 37.15 2.31
CA LEU A 87 -6.40 36.17 3.36
C LEU A 87 -5.22 35.35 3.90
N ILE A 88 -3.99 35.59 3.43
CA ILE A 88 -2.81 34.86 3.88
C ILE A 88 -2.13 35.69 4.98
N ALA A 89 -2.34 35.29 6.24
CA ALA A 89 -1.63 35.87 7.37
C ALA A 89 -0.11 35.76 7.16
N PRO A 90 0.68 36.80 7.50
CA PRO A 90 2.13 36.77 7.34
C PRO A 90 2.72 35.65 8.20
N ILE A 91 3.25 34.61 7.55
CA ILE A 91 3.98 33.53 8.22
C ILE A 91 5.29 34.12 8.72
N GLU A 92 5.38 34.38 10.02
CA GLU A 92 6.62 34.78 10.69
C GLU A 92 7.65 33.66 10.51
N LYS A 93 8.64 33.92 9.65
CA LYS A 93 9.73 32.97 9.42
C LYS A 93 10.49 32.78 10.74
N PRO A 94 10.62 31.55 11.26
CA PRO A 94 11.32 31.31 12.51
C PRO A 94 12.78 31.77 12.36
N ILE A 95 13.15 32.75 13.17
CA ILE A 95 14.52 33.28 13.24
C ILE A 95 15.42 32.12 13.65
N ALA A 96 16.26 31.68 12.71
CA ALA A 96 17.23 30.62 12.94
C ALA A 96 18.19 31.06 14.07
N ARG A 97 17.94 30.57 15.28
CA ARG A 97 18.85 30.74 16.41
C ARG A 97 20.16 30.05 16.04
N ARG A 98 21.19 30.85 15.78
CA ARG A 98 22.57 30.37 15.64
C ARG A 98 22.95 29.70 16.95
N MET A 99 23.01 28.36 16.95
CA MET A 99 23.53 27.64 18.10
C MET A 99 25.03 27.94 18.24
N PRO A 100 25.52 28.13 19.47
CA PRO A 100 26.93 28.31 19.73
C PRO A 100 27.69 27.06 19.29
N ILE A 101 28.73 27.26 18.47
CA ILE A 101 29.64 26.21 18.02
C ILE A 101 30.44 25.76 19.23
N VAL A 102 30.11 24.59 19.77
CA VAL A 102 30.88 23.98 20.86
C VAL A 102 32.15 23.36 20.24
N PRO A 103 33.36 23.70 20.72
CA PRO A 103 34.61 23.13 20.23
C PRO A 103 34.63 21.62 20.48
N ARG A 104 34.85 20.86 19.40
CA ARG A 104 34.89 19.41 19.40
C ARG A 104 36.19 18.97 20.10
N ALA A 105 36.10 18.48 21.33
CA ALA A 105 37.24 17.87 22.01
C ALA A 105 37.70 16.64 21.22
N HIS A 106 38.98 16.60 20.86
CA HIS A 106 39.61 15.42 20.27
C HIS A 106 39.61 14.30 21.32
N ILE A 107 38.74 13.31 21.13
CA ILE A 107 38.79 12.06 21.90
C ILE A 107 39.76 11.14 21.17
N GLU A 108 40.94 10.93 21.75
CA GLU A 108 41.87 9.90 21.30
C GLU A 108 41.19 8.54 21.41
N THR A 109 40.87 7.97 20.25
CA THR A 109 40.14 6.72 20.14
C THR A 109 41.16 5.59 20.31
N VAL A 110 41.32 5.10 21.54
CA VAL A 110 42.07 3.87 21.81
C VAL A 110 41.24 2.70 21.27
N ASN A 111 41.60 2.22 20.08
CA ASN A 111 40.93 1.10 19.43
C ASN A 111 41.14 -0.17 20.27
N PRO A 112 40.08 -0.79 20.83
CA PRO A 112 40.22 -2.07 21.51
C PRO A 112 40.63 -3.17 20.52
N PRO A 113 41.38 -4.20 20.97
CA PRO A 113 41.82 -5.30 20.11
C PRO A 113 40.61 -6.03 19.54
N ILE A 114 40.49 -6.00 18.21
CA ILE A 114 39.43 -6.69 17.45
C ILE A 114 39.61 -8.19 17.68
N ARG A 115 38.72 -8.78 18.48
CA ARG A 115 38.58 -10.23 18.55
C ARG A 115 37.84 -10.67 17.28
N LEU A 116 38.57 -11.29 16.36
CA LEU A 116 38.04 -11.93 15.17
C LEU A 116 37.15 -13.11 15.60
N SER A 117 35.86 -12.84 15.80
CA SER A 117 34.87 -13.92 15.86
C SER A 117 34.84 -14.59 14.48
N PRO A 118 34.78 -15.93 14.40
CA PRO A 118 34.62 -16.62 13.14
C PRO A 118 33.34 -16.11 12.48
N VAL A 119 33.49 -15.49 11.31
CA VAL A 119 32.39 -15.12 10.43
C VAL A 119 31.71 -16.42 10.05
N VAL A 120 30.59 -16.73 10.70
CA VAL A 120 29.67 -17.73 10.20
C VAL A 120 29.16 -17.14 8.90
N GLU A 121 29.69 -17.63 7.79
CA GLU A 121 29.18 -17.37 6.45
C GLU A 121 27.73 -17.86 6.46
N SER A 122 26.79 -16.97 6.79
CA SER A 122 25.39 -17.19 6.54
C SER A 122 25.29 -17.47 5.05
N GLY A 123 25.12 -18.75 4.70
CA GLY A 123 25.00 -19.21 3.33
C GLY A 123 23.97 -18.32 2.65
N ALA A 124 24.45 -17.49 1.73
CA ALA A 124 23.60 -16.64 0.93
C ALA A 124 22.65 -17.60 0.20
N VAL A 125 21.38 -17.62 0.61
CA VAL A 125 20.33 -18.29 -0.14
C VAL A 125 20.35 -17.62 -1.49
N THR A 126 20.90 -18.31 -2.49
CA THR A 126 20.91 -17.85 -3.87
C THR A 126 19.48 -17.97 -4.35
N ILE A 127 18.77 -16.86 -4.26
CA ILE A 127 17.44 -16.72 -4.84
C ILE A 127 17.64 -16.86 -6.34
N ASP A 128 17.01 -17.86 -6.97
CA ASP A 128 17.00 -18.05 -8.42
C ASP A 128 16.26 -16.87 -9.07
N THR A 129 16.97 -15.75 -9.16
CA THR A 129 16.44 -14.45 -9.61
C THR A 129 16.53 -14.28 -11.12
N ASP A 130 17.14 -15.25 -11.81
CA ASP A 130 17.41 -15.23 -13.25
C ASP A 130 16.11 -15.18 -14.10
N GLY A 131 14.97 -15.54 -13.51
CA GLY A 131 13.67 -15.47 -14.17
C GLY A 131 13.10 -14.06 -14.32
N TYR A 132 13.46 -13.09 -13.47
CA TYR A 132 12.68 -11.87 -13.32
C TYR A 132 13.12 -10.70 -14.22
N GLY A 133 14.07 -10.92 -15.13
CA GLY A 133 14.50 -9.93 -16.11
C GLY A 133 15.08 -8.67 -15.46
N LYS A 134 14.67 -7.48 -15.91
CA LYS A 134 15.24 -6.19 -15.45
C LYS A 134 15.02 -5.91 -13.95
N ILE A 135 14.05 -6.55 -13.30
CA ILE A 135 13.79 -6.36 -11.86
C ILE A 135 14.59 -7.33 -10.98
N ALA A 136 15.25 -8.33 -11.55
CA ALA A 136 16.10 -9.29 -10.82
C ALA A 136 17.07 -8.62 -9.82
N PRO A 137 17.85 -7.57 -10.20
CA PRO A 137 18.75 -6.92 -9.24
C PRO A 137 18.02 -6.21 -8.10
N LEU A 138 16.78 -5.76 -8.30
CA LEU A 138 15.96 -5.12 -7.26
C LEU A 138 15.36 -6.17 -6.32
N LEU A 139 15.04 -7.35 -6.84
CA LEU A 139 14.60 -8.50 -6.04
C LEU A 139 15.75 -9.12 -5.23
N GLY A 140 16.97 -9.11 -5.76
CA GLY A 140 18.15 -9.59 -5.03
C GLY A 140 18.63 -8.64 -3.91
N ASP A 141 18.29 -7.35 -3.97
CA ASP A 141 18.75 -6.38 -2.95
C ASP A 141 17.98 -6.53 -1.62
N PRO A 142 18.64 -6.90 -0.50
CA PRO A 142 17.99 -7.03 0.80
C PRO A 142 17.52 -5.69 1.39
N SER A 143 18.06 -4.57 0.89
CA SER A 143 17.70 -3.22 1.36
C SER A 143 16.34 -2.75 0.83
N VAL A 144 15.86 -3.38 -0.25
CA VAL A 144 14.58 -3.07 -0.88
C VAL A 144 13.47 -3.83 -0.16
N SER A 145 12.47 -3.13 0.33
CA SER A 145 11.29 -3.73 0.99
C SER A 145 10.09 -3.84 0.05
N SER A 146 9.94 -2.91 -0.88
CA SER A 146 8.79 -2.84 -1.78
C SER A 146 9.18 -2.32 -3.17
N ILE A 147 8.54 -2.87 -4.20
CA ILE A 147 8.73 -2.51 -5.61
C ILE A 147 7.34 -2.21 -6.22
N ASP A 148 7.11 -0.97 -6.62
CA ASP A 148 5.85 -0.45 -7.16
C ASP A 148 6.00 -0.10 -8.65
N CYS A 149 5.23 -0.79 -9.50
CA CYS A 149 5.14 -0.56 -10.93
C CYS A 149 3.76 0.02 -11.30
N LYS A 150 3.75 1.29 -11.71
CA LYS A 150 2.52 2.04 -12.05
C LYS A 150 1.97 1.75 -13.45
N GLY A 151 2.64 0.91 -14.23
CA GLY A 151 2.27 0.55 -15.60
C GLY A 151 3.47 0.45 -16.54
N ALA A 152 3.20 0.03 -17.78
CA ALA A 152 4.19 -0.06 -18.84
C ALA A 152 4.85 1.29 -19.12
N GLU A 153 6.14 1.25 -19.49
CA GLU A 153 7.03 2.37 -19.84
C GLU A 153 7.24 3.41 -18.73
N LYS A 154 6.66 3.20 -17.55
CA LYS A 154 6.85 4.04 -16.37
C LYS A 154 8.03 3.54 -15.55
N SER A 155 8.75 4.48 -14.94
CA SER A 155 9.82 4.17 -14.01
C SER A 155 9.29 3.44 -12.77
N ILE A 156 9.99 2.40 -12.37
CA ILE A 156 9.66 1.64 -11.15
C ILE A 156 10.04 2.48 -9.93
N THR A 157 9.13 2.53 -8.96
CA THR A 157 9.41 3.12 -7.65
C THR A 157 9.72 2.02 -6.65
N VAL A 158 10.83 2.13 -5.91
CA VAL A 158 11.20 1.20 -4.85
C VAL A 158 11.18 1.89 -3.49
N ILE A 159 10.92 1.13 -2.44
CA ILE A 159 11.13 1.57 -1.05
C ILE A 159 12.38 0.87 -0.55
N ARG A 160 13.43 1.65 -0.26
CA ARG A 160 14.71 1.16 0.26
C ARG A 160 14.95 1.80 1.62
N ALA A 161 15.13 0.97 2.67
CA ALA A 161 15.31 1.44 4.05
C ALA A 161 14.27 2.52 4.47
N GLY A 162 13.00 2.30 4.12
CA GLY A 162 11.89 3.23 4.41
C GLY A 162 11.80 4.47 3.51
N GLN A 163 12.77 4.71 2.62
CA GLN A 163 12.76 5.84 1.69
C GLN A 163 12.27 5.43 0.31
N ARG A 164 11.37 6.24 -0.26
CA ARG A 164 10.85 6.05 -1.63
C ARG A 164 11.87 6.58 -2.64
N GLN A 165 12.35 5.71 -3.53
CA GLN A 165 13.32 6.04 -4.58
C GLN A 165 12.77 5.65 -5.96
N THR A 166 12.86 6.55 -6.92
CA THR A 166 12.48 6.26 -8.32
C THR A 166 13.68 5.76 -9.09
N THR A 167 13.57 4.59 -9.72
CA THR A 167 14.65 3.99 -10.50
C THR A 167 14.61 4.45 -11.96
N ARG A 168 15.69 4.21 -12.71
CA ARG A 168 15.72 4.43 -14.18
C ARG A 168 15.16 3.24 -14.97
N VAL A 169 14.79 2.16 -14.28
CA VAL A 169 14.27 0.95 -14.91
C VAL A 169 12.82 1.18 -15.30
N ALA A 170 12.53 0.98 -16.58
CA ALA A 170 11.17 0.97 -17.13
C ALA A 170 10.90 -0.41 -17.76
N LEU A 171 9.67 -0.90 -17.58
CA LEU A 171 9.24 -2.20 -18.10
C LEU A 171 8.24 -2.01 -19.23
N SER A 172 8.39 -2.79 -20.29
CA SER A 172 7.36 -2.90 -21.34
C SER A 172 6.18 -3.75 -20.84
N GLU A 173 5.04 -3.65 -21.52
CA GLU A 173 3.86 -4.45 -21.19
C GLU A 173 4.12 -5.96 -21.26
N LYS A 174 4.92 -6.41 -22.24
CA LYS A 174 5.32 -7.81 -22.39
C LYS A 174 6.16 -8.27 -21.20
N GLU A 175 7.16 -7.49 -20.79
CA GLU A 175 7.99 -7.81 -19.63
C GLU A 175 7.17 -7.90 -18.34
N ILE A 176 6.18 -7.02 -18.16
CA ILE A 176 5.26 -7.09 -17.01
C ILE A 176 4.45 -8.39 -17.05
N GLY A 177 3.92 -8.76 -18.22
CA GLY A 177 3.20 -10.01 -18.42
C GLY A 177 4.07 -11.24 -18.14
N ASP A 178 5.30 -11.25 -18.62
CA ASP A 178 6.26 -12.34 -18.40
C ASP A 178 6.62 -12.50 -16.92
N ILE A 179 6.81 -11.38 -16.19
CA ILE A 179 7.05 -11.39 -14.75
C ILE A 179 5.84 -11.98 -14.01
N LEU A 180 4.63 -11.50 -14.31
CA LEU A 180 3.42 -11.99 -13.64
C LEU A 180 3.10 -13.44 -14.01
N GLY A 181 3.41 -13.86 -15.23
CA GLY A 181 3.30 -15.26 -15.67
C GLY A 181 4.20 -16.19 -14.86
N LYS A 182 5.47 -15.81 -14.66
CA LYS A 182 6.39 -16.60 -13.82
C LYS A 182 5.93 -16.68 -12.37
N VAL A 183 5.43 -15.57 -11.81
CA VAL A 183 4.86 -15.56 -10.45
C VAL A 183 3.62 -16.46 -10.37
N ALA A 184 2.77 -16.44 -11.39
CA ALA A 184 1.58 -17.30 -11.48
C ALA A 184 1.94 -18.78 -11.55
N ASP A 185 2.96 -19.13 -12.34
CA ASP A 185 3.45 -20.50 -12.48
C ASP A 185 4.05 -21.02 -11.16
N GLU A 186 4.87 -20.20 -10.50
CA GLU A 186 5.53 -20.53 -9.22
C GLU A 186 4.52 -20.63 -8.06
N ALA A 187 3.51 -19.76 -8.04
CA ALA A 187 2.45 -19.80 -7.03
C ALA A 187 1.35 -20.83 -7.34
N HIS A 188 1.37 -21.46 -8.52
CA HIS A 188 0.30 -22.32 -9.05
C HIS A 188 -1.08 -21.62 -9.07
N ILE A 189 -1.11 -20.33 -9.40
CA ILE A 189 -2.33 -19.52 -9.49
C ILE A 189 -2.49 -19.05 -10.93
N PRO A 190 -3.61 -19.36 -11.63
CA PRO A 190 -3.79 -18.93 -13.01
C PRO A 190 -3.90 -17.40 -13.13
N LEU A 191 -3.27 -16.85 -14.18
CA LEU A 191 -3.31 -15.42 -14.47
C LEU A 191 -4.63 -15.05 -15.17
N LEU A 192 -5.52 -14.33 -14.47
CA LEU A 192 -6.81 -13.86 -14.98
C LEU A 192 -6.87 -12.32 -15.00
N GLU A 193 -7.75 -11.75 -15.84
CA GLU A 193 -8.00 -10.31 -15.84
C GLU A 193 -8.68 -9.88 -14.53
N GLY A 194 -8.25 -8.75 -13.95
CA GLY A 194 -8.71 -8.26 -12.66
C GLY A 194 -7.59 -8.13 -11.63
N VAL A 195 -7.89 -8.48 -10.37
CA VAL A 195 -6.93 -8.39 -9.26
C VAL A 195 -6.24 -9.73 -9.05
N PHE A 196 -4.92 -9.76 -9.19
CA PHE A 196 -4.09 -10.93 -8.99
C PHE A 196 -3.30 -10.77 -7.68
N ARG A 197 -3.39 -11.76 -6.80
CA ARG A 197 -2.64 -11.79 -5.53
C ARG A 197 -1.98 -13.15 -5.38
N ALA A 198 -0.67 -13.13 -5.19
CA ALA A 198 0.13 -14.33 -5.02
C ALA A 198 1.17 -14.10 -3.91
N SER A 199 1.55 -15.17 -3.22
CA SER A 199 2.66 -15.15 -2.28
C SER A 199 3.62 -16.25 -2.67
N ILE A 200 4.87 -15.85 -2.91
CA ILE A 200 6.01 -16.73 -3.07
C ILE A 200 6.76 -16.72 -1.72
N SER A 201 7.61 -17.71 -1.47
CA SER A 201 8.33 -17.90 -0.20
C SER A 201 8.98 -16.63 0.35
N GLU A 202 9.49 -15.75 -0.53
CA GLU A 202 10.30 -14.59 -0.13
C GLU A 202 9.59 -13.24 -0.34
N PHE A 203 8.51 -13.21 -1.12
CA PHE A 203 7.78 -11.97 -1.40
C PHE A 203 6.33 -12.24 -1.80
N SER A 204 5.50 -11.22 -1.60
CA SER A 204 4.10 -11.21 -2.04
C SER A 204 3.90 -10.22 -3.17
N VAL A 205 3.05 -10.58 -4.13
CA VAL A 205 2.72 -9.77 -5.31
C VAL A 205 1.24 -9.43 -5.28
N ASN A 206 0.93 -8.15 -5.40
CA ASN A 206 -0.42 -7.65 -5.65
C ASN A 206 -0.43 -6.94 -7.00
N ALA A 207 -1.13 -7.48 -7.98
CA ALA A 207 -1.23 -6.93 -9.31
C ALA A 207 -2.68 -6.63 -9.71
N VAL A 208 -2.83 -5.65 -10.59
CA VAL A 208 -4.08 -5.36 -11.30
C VAL A 208 -3.79 -5.53 -12.78
N ILE A 209 -4.44 -6.51 -13.40
CA ILE A 209 -4.26 -6.90 -14.79
C ILE A 209 -5.48 -6.40 -15.54
N SER A 210 -5.27 -5.50 -16.50
CA SER A 210 -6.34 -4.89 -17.28
C SER A 210 -5.85 -4.61 -18.69
N LYS A 211 -6.65 -5.02 -19.68
CA LYS A 211 -6.34 -4.71 -21.09
C LYS A 211 -6.54 -3.24 -21.44
N THR A 212 -7.40 -2.52 -20.70
CA THR A 212 -7.76 -1.13 -21.00
C THR A 212 -6.87 -0.12 -20.28
N ILE A 213 -6.50 -0.40 -19.02
CA ILE A 213 -5.73 0.53 -18.17
C ILE A 213 -4.24 0.16 -18.13
N GLY A 214 -3.90 -1.05 -18.60
CA GLY A 214 -2.59 -1.66 -18.50
C GLY A 214 -2.36 -2.34 -17.15
N SER A 215 -1.41 -3.27 -17.13
CA SER A 215 -1.06 -4.04 -15.94
C SER A 215 -0.20 -3.23 -14.97
N ARG A 216 -0.51 -3.32 -13.68
CA ARG A 216 0.22 -2.68 -12.57
C ARG A 216 0.49 -3.69 -11.48
N PHE A 217 1.59 -3.56 -10.75
CA PHE A 217 1.88 -4.48 -9.66
C PHE A 217 2.68 -3.84 -8.53
N LEU A 218 2.53 -4.42 -7.35
CA LEU A 218 3.25 -4.10 -6.13
C LEU A 218 3.83 -5.39 -5.55
N ILE A 219 5.17 -5.48 -5.49
CA ILE A 219 5.88 -6.56 -4.83
C ILE A 219 6.29 -6.10 -3.44
N ARG A 220 6.00 -6.90 -2.41
CA ARG A 220 6.44 -6.68 -1.03
C ARG A 220 7.31 -7.86 -0.60
N LYS A 221 8.59 -7.61 -0.32
CA LYS A 221 9.53 -8.64 0.14
C LYS A 221 9.31 -8.92 1.62
N VAL A 222 9.46 -10.18 2.03
CA VAL A 222 9.47 -10.55 3.45
C VAL A 222 10.82 -10.14 4.01
N THR A 223 10.85 -9.04 4.76
CA THR A 223 12.06 -8.56 5.46
C THR A 223 11.80 -8.57 6.96
N ALA A 224 12.85 -8.72 7.78
CA ALA A 224 12.71 -8.75 9.24
C ALA A 224 11.99 -7.51 9.80
N TYR A 225 12.12 -6.36 9.13
CA TYR A 225 11.43 -5.13 9.50
C TYR A 225 9.90 -5.22 9.37
N ASN A 226 9.39 -6.00 8.40
CA ASN A 226 7.94 -6.19 8.23
C ASN A 226 7.30 -7.04 9.34
N LEU A 227 8.09 -7.73 10.17
CA LEU A 227 7.59 -8.49 11.32
C LEU A 227 7.44 -7.65 12.58
N LEU A 228 7.97 -6.42 12.58
CA LEU A 228 7.92 -5.50 13.72
C LEU A 228 6.76 -4.49 13.65
N GLU A 229 6.14 -4.34 12.48
CA GLU A 229 4.92 -3.54 12.26
C GLU A 229 3.66 -4.40 12.44
#